data_AF-A0A5C3KIM5-F1
#
_entry.id   AF-A0A5C3KIM5-F1
#
_cell.length_a   1.000
_cell.length_b   1.000
_cell.length_c   1.000
_cell.angle_alpha   90.00
_cell.angle_beta   90.00
_cell.angle_gamma   90.00
#
_symmetry.space_group_name_H-M   'P 1'
#
loop_
_entity.id
_entity.type
_entity.pdbx_description
1 polymer ?
#
loop_
_entity_poly.entity_id
_entity_poly.type
_entity_poly.pdbx_seq_one_letter_code
_entity_poly.pdbx_strand_id
1 'polypeptide(L)' 'MSHTAREIRVLTFNVARNYLHVDALLESSKEDFDILFIQEPPWRTVRRAPSTTTREGEAVIGAPNHPDWISMVRWSGED' A
#
# COMPACT_ATOMS: atom_id res chain seq x y z
N MET A 1 35.89 -14.01 1.04
CA MET A 1 34.43 -14.21 0.83
C MET A 1 33.92 -12.97 0.15
N SER A 2 33.42 -13.08 -1.10
CA SER A 2 32.92 -11.93 -1.85
C SER A 2 31.56 -11.55 -1.25
N HIS A 3 31.46 -10.39 -0.62
CA HIS A 3 30.17 -9.78 -0.34
C HIS A 3 29.63 -9.24 -1.67
N THR A 4 28.95 -10.08 -2.45
CA THR A 4 28.04 -9.57 -3.47
C THR A 4 26.98 -8.77 -2.72
N ALA A 5 27.05 -7.44 -2.82
CA ALA A 5 26.01 -6.57 -2.32
C ALA A 5 24.69 -7.03 -2.95
N ARG A 6 23.71 -7.39 -2.11
CA ARG A 6 22.37 -7.74 -2.58
C ARG A 6 21.77 -6.49 -3.24
N GLU A 7 21.32 -6.64 -4.48
CA GLU A 7 20.56 -5.60 -5.17
C GLU A 7 19.21 -5.41 -4.46
N ILE A 8 18.85 -4.16 -4.16
CA ILE A 8 17.57 -3.78 -3.56
C ILE A 8 16.70 -3.20 -4.67
N ARG A 9 15.54 -3.81 -4.90
CA ARG A 9 14.59 -3.41 -5.94
C ARG A 9 13.51 -2.52 -5.33
N VAL A 10 13.34 -1.31 -5.89
CA VAL A 10 12.42 -0.29 -5.37
C VAL A 10 11.41 0.11 -6.44
N LEU A 11 10.12 0.13 -6.09
CA LEU A 11 9.05 0.67 -6.94
C LEU A 11 8.48 1.95 -6.32
N THR A 12 8.26 2.98 -7.13
CA THR A 12 7.64 4.26 -6.72
C THR A 12 6.56 4.64 -7.70
N PHE A 13 5.36 4.94 -7.20
CA PHE A 13 4.25 5.37 -8.04
C PHE A 13 3.16 6.08 -7.22
N ASN A 14 2.26 6.78 -7.91
CA ASN A 14 1.12 7.48 -7.31
C ASN A 14 -0.17 6.70 -7.60
N VAL A 15 -0.95 6.38 -6.57
CA VAL A 15 -2.13 5.50 -6.70
C VAL A 15 -3.44 6.25 -6.95
N ALA A 16 -3.45 7.58 -6.87
CA ALA A 16 -4.61 8.42 -7.18
C ALA A 16 -5.95 7.96 -6.54
N ARG A 17 -5.95 7.56 -5.25
CA ARG A 17 -7.12 7.12 -4.44
C ARG A 17 -7.70 5.74 -4.76
N ASN A 18 -7.08 4.92 -5.60
CA ASN A 18 -7.62 3.62 -5.94
C ASN A 18 -7.09 2.52 -5.01
N TYR A 19 -7.86 2.18 -3.96
CA TYR A 19 -7.48 1.15 -2.99
C TYR A 19 -7.33 -0.25 -3.62
N LEU A 20 -8.21 -0.61 -4.57
CA LEU A 20 -8.12 -1.87 -5.31
C LEU A 20 -6.83 -1.98 -6.10
N HIS A 21 -6.36 -0.87 -6.68
CA HIS A 21 -5.07 -0.84 -7.36
C HIS A 21 -3.95 -1.11 -6.37
N VAL A 22 -3.96 -0.48 -5.20
CA VAL A 22 -2.93 -0.73 -4.19
C VAL A 22 -2.90 -2.20 -3.78
N ASP A 23 -4.07 -2.79 -3.52
CA ASP A 23 -4.20 -4.20 -3.12
C ASP A 23 -3.63 -5.14 -4.19
N ALA A 24 -4.04 -4.97 -5.45
CA ALA A 24 -3.54 -5.75 -6.57
C ALA A 24 -2.03 -5.55 -6.81
N LEU A 25 -1.51 -4.34 -6.57
CA LEU A 25 -0.09 -4.10 -6.67
C LEU A 25 0.69 -4.83 -5.59
N LEU A 26 0.23 -4.77 -4.33
CA LEU A 26 0.93 -5.43 -3.22
C LEU A 26 1.06 -6.93 -3.49
N GLU A 27 0.00 -7.57 -3.98
CA GLU A 27 0.03 -8.99 -4.33
C GLU A 27 1.00 -9.27 -5.50
N SER A 28 0.92 -8.48 -6.58
CA SER A 28 1.74 -8.71 -7.78
C SER A 28 3.21 -8.36 -7.65
N SER A 29 3.58 -7.51 -6.68
CA SER A 29 4.96 -7.01 -6.54
C SER A 29 5.80 -7.72 -5.48
N LYS A 30 5.20 -8.62 -4.67
CA LYS A 30 5.85 -9.25 -3.50
C LYS A 30 7.08 -10.09 -3.82
N GLU A 31 7.16 -10.65 -5.02
CA GLU A 31 8.32 -11.45 -5.46
C GLU A 31 9.38 -10.61 -6.19
N ASP A 32 8.99 -9.41 -6.66
CA ASP A 32 9.76 -8.60 -7.59
C ASP A 32 10.38 -7.33 -6.99
N PHE A 33 9.91 -6.89 -5.82
CA PHE A 33 10.39 -5.67 -5.19
C PHE A 33 10.61 -5.86 -3.70
N ASP A 34 11.61 -5.17 -3.15
CA ASP A 34 11.90 -5.17 -1.71
C ASP A 34 11.22 -3.97 -1.00
N ILE A 35 11.02 -2.85 -1.72
CA ILE A 35 10.46 -1.60 -1.16
C ILE A 35 9.47 -0.98 -2.14
N LEU A 36 8.30 -0.59 -1.64
CA LEU A 36 7.28 0.15 -2.37
C LEU A 36 7.07 1.54 -1.75
N PHE A 37 7.25 2.60 -2.54
CA PHE A 37 6.83 3.95 -2.18
C PHE A 37 5.52 4.28 -2.87
N ILE A 38 4.43 4.21 -2.12
CA ILE A 38 3.09 4.53 -2.59
C ILE A 38 2.76 5.97 -2.21
N GLN A 39 2.66 6.83 -3.20
CA GLN A 39 2.18 8.20 -2.98
C GLN A 39 0.66 8.20 -3.03
N GLU A 40 0.04 8.47 -1.90
CA GLU A 40 -1.41 8.57 -1.78
C GLU A 40 -1.79 10.00 -1.36
N PRO A 41 -2.94 10.52 -1.83
CA PRO A 41 -3.42 11.81 -1.36
C PRO A 41 -3.67 11.77 0.16
N PRO A 42 -3.73 12.94 0.81
CA PRO A 42 -3.76 13.05 2.27
C PRO A 42 -4.77 12.09 2.91
N TRP A 43 -4.38 11.47 4.02
CA TRP A 43 -5.20 10.54 4.83
C TRP A 43 -6.57 11.10 5.25
N ARG A 44 -6.74 12.42 5.18
CA ARG A 44 -8.03 13.11 5.35
C ARG A 44 -9.04 12.77 4.25
N THR A 45 -8.61 12.18 3.15
CA THR A 45 -9.48 11.71 2.07
C THR A 45 -9.86 10.27 2.36
N VAL A 46 -11.10 10.05 2.84
CA VAL A 46 -11.67 8.71 3.02
C VAL A 46 -11.51 7.91 1.71
N ARG A 47 -10.85 6.76 1.79
CA ARG A 47 -10.77 5.80 0.68
C ARG A 47 -12.03 4.94 0.70
N ARG A 48 -12.46 4.45 -0.45
CA ARG A 48 -13.60 3.53 -0.52
C ARG A 48 -13.17 2.22 -1.14
N ALA A 49 -13.29 1.13 -0.39
CA ALA A 49 -13.15 -0.22 -0.91
C ALA A 49 -14.49 -0.72 -1.44
N PRO A 50 -14.52 -1.61 -2.45
CA PRO A 50 -15.76 -2.19 -2.92
C PRO A 50 -16.56 -2.80 -1.77
N SER A 51 -17.86 -2.52 -1.78
CA SER A 51 -18.79 -3.03 -0.78
C SER A 51 -19.88 -3.84 -1.46
N THR A 52 -20.33 -4.90 -0.81
CA THR A 52 -21.53 -5.64 -1.21
C THR A 52 -22.80 -4.97 -0.69
N THR A 53 -22.67 -3.99 0.22
CA THR A 53 -23.78 -3.33 0.90
C THR A 53 -24.00 -1.87 0.47
N THR A 54 -22.96 -1.20 -0.03
CA THR A 54 -23.03 0.21 -0.46
C THR A 54 -22.48 0.38 -1.89
N ARG A 55 -23.17 1.17 -2.73
CA ARG A 55 -22.71 1.46 -4.10
C ARG A 55 -21.43 2.31 -4.08
N GLU A 56 -21.32 3.12 -3.05
CA GLU A 56 -20.23 4.02 -2.76
C GLU A 56 -18.94 3.29 -2.40
N GLY A 57 -19.04 2.08 -1.83
CA GLY A 57 -17.93 1.39 -1.19
C GLY A 57 -17.80 1.76 0.29
N GLU A 58 -17.21 0.84 1.07
CA GLU A 58 -16.97 1.06 2.50
C GLU A 58 -15.79 1.99 2.71
N ALA A 59 -15.92 2.91 3.67
CA ALA A 59 -14.85 3.79 4.08
C ALA A 59 -13.69 2.97 4.66
N VAL A 60 -12.51 3.08 4.05
CA VAL A 60 -11.27 2.50 4.56
C VAL A 60 -10.41 3.61 5.15
N ILE A 61 -10.01 3.42 6.41
CA ILE A 61 -9.10 4.29 7.14
C ILE A 61 -7.80 3.52 7.35
N GLY A 62 -6.68 4.17 7.04
CA GLY A 62 -5.35 3.62 7.29
C GLY A 62 -4.62 3.20 6.01
N ALA A 63 -3.39 2.74 6.22
CA ALA A 63 -2.55 2.20 5.16
C ALA A 63 -3.08 0.83 4.70
N PRO A 64 -2.82 0.44 3.44
CA PRO A 64 -3.08 -0.92 2.97
C PRO A 64 -2.40 -1.95 3.87
N ASN A 65 -3.07 -3.07 4.13
CA ASN A 65 -2.55 -4.18 4.92
C ASN A 65 -2.47 -5.43 4.04
N HIS A 66 -1.26 -5.97 3.87
CA HIS A 66 -1.01 -7.19 3.12
C HIS A 66 -0.03 -8.07 3.91
N PRO A 67 -0.26 -9.38 4.06
CA PRO A 67 0.51 -10.24 4.96
C PRO A 67 2.01 -10.30 4.62
N ASP A 68 2.36 -10.16 3.34
CA ASP A 68 3.75 -10.17 2.86
C ASP A 68 4.45 -8.79 2.95
N TRP A 69 3.73 -7.72 3.35
CA TRP A 69 4.26 -6.36 3.40
C TRP A 69 4.18 -5.76 4.80
N ILE A 70 5.28 -5.15 5.24
CA ILE A 70 5.30 -4.36 6.48
C ILE A 70 5.05 -2.89 6.13
N SER A 71 3.92 -2.35 6.58
CA SER A 71 3.64 -0.91 6.43
C SER A 71 4.54 -0.09 7.36
N MET A 72 5.31 0.83 6.79
CA MET A 72 6.15 1.76 7.54
C MET A 72 5.40 3.03 7.98
N VAL A 73 4.10 3.15 7.67
CA VAL A 73 3.36 4.37 8.03
C VAL A 73 2.90 4.29 9.48
N ARG A 74 3.31 5.27 10.29
CA ARG A 74 2.80 5.47 11.66
C ARG A 74 1.32 5.83 11.58
N TRP A 75 0.48 5.08 12.28
CA TRP A 75 -0.92 5.48 12.47
C TRP A 75 -0.92 6.79 13.26
N SER A 76 -1.49 7.85 12.70
CA SER A 76 -1.62 9.15 13.36
C SER A 76 -2.74 9.17 14.43
N GLY A 77 -3.14 8.00 14.94
CA GLY A 77 -4.22 7.82 15.90
C GLY A 77 -3.82 7.00 17.13
N GLU A 78 -2.53 6.69 17.29
CA GLU A 78 -1.97 6.28 18.57
C GLU A 78 -1.49 7.55 19.30
N ASP A 79 -2.38 8.10 20.13
CA ASP A 79 -2.03 8.88 21.33
C ASP A 79 -2.25 7.98 22.56
#